data_AF-A0A5J4RJF2-F1
#
_entry.id   AF-A0A5J4RJF2-F1
#
_cell.length_a   1.000
_cell.length_b   1.000
_cell.length_c   1.000
_cell.angle_alpha   90.00
_cell.angle_beta   90.00
_cell.angle_gamma   90.00
#
_symmetry.space_group_name_H-M   'P 1'
#
loop_
_entity.id
_entity.type
_entity.pdbx_description
1 polymer ?
#
loop_
_entity_poly.entity_id
_entity_poly.type
_entity_poly.pdbx_seq_one_letter_code
_entity_poly.pdbx_strand_id
1 'polypeptide(L)'
;MLVRGIGIRDISAIQEISIRKVLSVLVNSHYAITPRKSYYETLEVDEFWTYVGNKSKKYWLIYAYERKGGEIVAYVWGKRDLKTAKRLREKLIKLDVSFGCICRG
;
A
#
# COMPACT_ATOMS: atom_id res chain seq x y z
N MET A 1 8.91 0.83 -1.07
CA MET A 1 10.05 0.72 -0.13
C MET A 1 10.22 -0.75 0.16
N LEU A 2 11.43 -1.28 -0.01
CA LEU A 2 11.72 -2.67 0.31
C LEU A 2 11.94 -2.82 1.82
N VAL A 3 11.72 -4.02 2.34
CA VAL A 3 11.80 -4.31 3.78
C VAL A 3 13.21 -3.97 4.28
N ARG A 4 13.32 -3.29 5.44
CA ARG A 4 14.59 -2.86 6.06
C ARG A 4 15.45 -1.89 5.23
N GLY A 5 14.88 -1.22 4.23
CA GLY A 5 15.60 -0.22 3.44
C GLY A 5 16.60 -0.79 2.44
N ILE A 6 16.61 -2.11 2.22
CA ILE A 6 17.51 -2.81 1.32
C ILE A 6 17.08 -2.58 -0.13
N GLY A 7 17.93 -2.00 -0.98
CA GLY A 7 17.60 -1.75 -2.38
C GLY A 7 17.60 -3.03 -3.23
N ILE A 8 17.03 -2.96 -4.45
CA ILE A 8 17.06 -4.10 -5.40
C ILE A 8 18.49 -4.56 -5.75
N ARG A 9 19.46 -3.65 -5.70
CA ARG A 9 20.88 -3.93 -5.93
C ARG A 9 21.50 -4.68 -4.76
N ASP A 10 21.16 -4.30 -3.54
CA ASP A 10 21.60 -4.99 -2.33
C ASP A 10 21.00 -6.39 -2.25
N ILE A 11 19.72 -6.56 -2.60
CA ILE A 11 19.09 -7.89 -2.72
C ILE A 11 19.85 -8.74 -3.74
N SER A 12 20.17 -8.17 -4.90
CA SER A 12 20.94 -8.87 -5.95
C SER A 12 22.31 -9.32 -5.44
N ALA A 13 23.02 -8.48 -4.69
CA ALA A 13 24.32 -8.80 -4.11
C ALA A 13 24.24 -9.88 -3.00
N ILE A 14 23.29 -9.75 -2.06
CA ILE A 14 23.15 -10.67 -0.92
C ILE A 14 22.66 -12.05 -1.37
N GLN A 15 21.74 -12.09 -2.33
CA GLN A 15 21.11 -13.34 -2.78
C GLN A 15 21.83 -13.96 -4.00
N GLU A 16 22.91 -13.33 -4.50
CA GLU A 16 23.65 -13.78 -5.68
C GLU A 16 22.77 -14.03 -6.93
N ILE A 17 21.71 -13.25 -7.08
CA ILE A 17 20.78 -13.32 -8.23
C ILE A 17 20.84 -12.04 -9.05
N SER A 18 20.57 -12.13 -10.35
CA SER A 18 20.56 -10.94 -11.20
C SER A 18 19.46 -9.95 -10.80
N ILE A 19 19.74 -8.64 -10.93
CA ILE A 19 18.75 -7.57 -10.71
C ILE A 19 17.48 -7.80 -11.54
N ARG A 20 17.62 -8.31 -12.78
CA ARG A 20 16.49 -8.65 -13.64
C ARG A 20 15.60 -9.73 -13.05
N LYS A 21 16.19 -10.73 -12.39
CA LYS A 21 15.42 -11.78 -11.69
C LYS A 21 14.69 -11.21 -10.48
N VAL A 22 15.35 -10.36 -9.67
CA VAL A 22 14.71 -9.64 -8.55
C VAL A 22 13.49 -8.85 -9.04
N LEU A 23 13.65 -8.04 -10.09
CA LEU A 23 12.57 -7.26 -10.68
C LEU A 23 11.46 -8.16 -11.22
N SER A 24 11.80 -9.23 -11.93
CA SER A 24 10.82 -10.18 -12.46
C SER A 24 9.99 -10.82 -11.34
N VAL A 25 10.60 -11.21 -10.22
CA VAL A 25 9.86 -11.76 -9.06
C VAL A 25 8.92 -10.70 -8.45
N LEU A 26 9.40 -9.46 -8.25
CA LEU A 26 8.60 -8.39 -7.68
C LEU A 26 7.41 -8.00 -8.57
N VAL A 27 7.63 -7.89 -9.89
CA VAL A 27 6.61 -7.47 -10.86
C VAL A 27 5.56 -8.56 -11.09
N ASN A 28 5.98 -9.83 -11.10
CA ASN A 28 5.07 -10.97 -11.33
C ASN A 28 4.54 -11.58 -10.02
N SER A 29 4.79 -10.95 -8.87
CA SER A 29 4.23 -11.41 -7.60
C SER A 29 2.73 -11.16 -7.57
N HIS A 30 1.96 -12.20 -7.28
CA HIS A 30 0.52 -12.10 -7.02
C HIS A 30 0.22 -11.72 -5.56
N TYR A 31 1.22 -11.25 -4.80
CA TYR A 31 1.00 -10.84 -3.41
C TYR A 31 -0.02 -9.70 -3.35
N ALA A 32 -1.12 -9.95 -2.64
CA ALA A 32 -2.17 -8.99 -2.38
C ALA A 32 -2.37 -8.88 -0.87
N ILE A 33 -2.64 -7.67 -0.40
CA ILE A 33 -3.06 -7.45 0.98
C ILE A 33 -4.52 -7.88 1.10
N THR A 34 -4.79 -8.80 2.02
CA THR A 34 -6.14 -9.22 2.39
C THR A 34 -6.39 -8.85 3.85
N PRO A 35 -7.49 -8.16 4.16
CA PRO A 35 -7.87 -7.85 5.54
C PRO A 35 -7.93 -9.11 6.41
N ARG A 36 -7.38 -9.03 7.62
CA ARG A 36 -7.44 -10.11 8.61
C ARG A 36 -8.80 -10.22 9.30
N LYS A 37 -9.57 -9.13 9.32
CA LYS A 37 -10.88 -9.03 9.97
C LYS A 37 -11.92 -8.55 8.97
N SER A 38 -13.16 -8.98 9.17
CA SER A 38 -14.33 -8.45 8.46
C SER A 38 -14.86 -7.16 9.10
N TYR A 39 -14.53 -6.90 10.37
CA TYR A 39 -14.92 -5.69 11.11
C TYR A 39 -13.74 -5.04 11.83
N TYR A 40 -13.67 -3.71 11.75
CA TYR A 40 -12.73 -2.88 12.48
C TYR A 40 -13.46 -1.75 13.24
N GLU A 41 -13.21 -1.60 14.52
CA GLU A 41 -13.85 -0.54 15.33
C GLU A 41 -13.49 0.87 14.82
N THR A 42 -12.21 1.10 14.56
CA THR A 42 -11.68 2.36 14.06
C THR A 42 -10.67 2.10 12.95
N LEU A 43 -10.84 2.79 11.83
CA LEU A 43 -9.84 2.87 10.77
C LEU A 43 -9.31 4.30 10.68
N GLU A 44 -8.02 4.42 10.48
CA GLU A 44 -7.36 5.66 10.16
C GLU A 44 -7.06 5.75 8.68
N VAL A 45 -7.35 6.91 8.10
CA VAL A 45 -6.95 7.20 6.73
C VAL A 45 -5.81 8.19 6.76
N ASP A 46 -4.71 7.80 6.12
CA ASP A 46 -3.52 8.62 5.99
C ASP A 46 -2.98 8.54 4.54
N GLU A 47 -2.13 9.49 4.19
CA GLU A 47 -1.56 9.66 2.86
C GLU A 47 -0.06 9.94 2.90
N PHE A 48 0.68 9.37 1.95
CA PHE A 48 2.01 9.86 1.61
C PHE A 48 2.18 9.90 0.11
N TRP A 49 3.23 10.57 -0.34
CA TRP A 49 3.52 10.73 -1.76
C TRP A 49 4.94 10.30 -2.11
N THR A 50 5.12 9.89 -3.36
CA THR A 50 6.43 9.58 -3.94
C THR A 50 6.48 10.03 -5.39
N TYR A 51 7.69 10.07 -5.95
CA TYR A 51 7.92 10.34 -7.37
C TYR A 51 8.01 9.03 -8.16
N VAL A 52 7.38 9.00 -9.35
CA VAL A 52 7.44 7.82 -10.24
C VAL A 52 8.03 8.23 -11.58
N GLY A 53 9.17 7.62 -11.93
CA GLY A 53 9.91 7.87 -13.16
C GLY A 53 10.72 9.17 -13.15
N ASN A 54 10.09 10.31 -12.83
CA ASN A 54 10.76 11.61 -12.73
C ASN A 54 10.18 12.47 -11.58
N LYS A 55 10.87 13.57 -11.24
CA LYS A 55 10.50 14.46 -10.13
C LYS A 55 9.27 15.34 -10.40
N SER A 56 8.77 15.43 -11.62
CA SER A 56 7.53 16.18 -11.91
C SER A 56 6.28 15.32 -11.70
N LYS A 57 6.42 13.99 -11.65
CA LYS A 57 5.32 13.04 -11.48
C LYS A 57 5.19 12.56 -10.03
N LYS A 58 4.42 13.30 -9.23
CA LYS A 58 4.02 12.89 -7.87
C LYS A 58 2.83 11.94 -7.91
N TYR A 59 2.90 10.89 -7.10
CA TYR A 59 1.83 9.92 -6.87
C TYR A 59 1.56 9.79 -5.38
N TRP A 60 0.29 9.77 -5.01
CA TRP A 60 -0.18 9.58 -3.63
C TRP A 60 -0.55 8.12 -3.40
N LEU A 61 -0.09 7.59 -2.27
CA LEU A 61 -0.64 6.39 -1.66
C LEU A 61 -1.58 6.85 -0.54
N ILE A 62 -2.85 6.49 -0.67
CA ILE A 62 -3.83 6.66 0.41
C ILE A 62 -4.15 5.28 0.94
N TYR A 63 -4.14 5.11 2.26
CA TYR A 63 -4.37 3.82 2.90
C TYR A 63 -5.29 3.93 4.10
N ALA A 64 -5.98 2.83 4.40
CA ALA A 64 -6.76 2.61 5.60
C ALA A 64 -5.95 1.71 6.54
N TYR A 65 -5.77 2.16 7.78
CA TYR A 65 -4.92 1.54 8.79
C TYR A 65 -5.68 1.29 10.08
N GLU A 66 -5.49 0.14 10.70
CA GLU A 66 -5.98 -0.12 12.05
C GLU A 66 -4.81 -0.09 13.04
N ARG A 67 -4.86 0.81 14.03
CA ARG A 67 -3.79 0.93 15.05
C ARG A 67 -3.65 -0.31 15.91
N LYS A 68 -4.76 -0.89 16.36
CA LYS A 68 -4.77 -1.90 17.42
C LYS A 68 -3.99 -3.16 17.02
N GLY A 69 -4.14 -3.62 15.78
CA GLY A 69 -3.46 -4.78 15.20
C GLY A 69 -2.34 -4.41 14.23
N GLY A 70 -2.10 -3.11 14.00
CA GLY A 70 -1.01 -2.62 13.18
C GLY A 70 -1.13 -2.99 11.71
N GLU A 71 -2.34 -3.02 11.17
CA GLU A 71 -2.65 -3.58 9.86
C GLU A 71 -3.03 -2.49 8.85
N ILE A 72 -2.45 -2.57 7.64
CA ILE A 72 -2.98 -1.86 6.48
C ILE A 72 -4.12 -2.70 5.91
N VAL A 73 -5.35 -2.22 6.03
CA VAL A 73 -6.56 -2.94 5.58
C VAL A 73 -6.74 -2.80 4.08
N ALA A 74 -6.53 -1.61 3.53
CA ALA A 74 -6.57 -1.36 2.11
C ALA A 74 -5.72 -0.15 1.73
N TYR A 75 -5.26 -0.09 0.50
CA TYR A 75 -4.58 1.08 -0.05
C TYR A 75 -4.90 1.27 -1.53
N VAL A 76 -4.76 2.51 -2.01
CA VAL A 76 -4.90 2.90 -3.42
C VAL A 76 -3.84 3.92 -3.82
N TRP A 77 -3.35 3.80 -5.06
CA TRP A 77 -2.50 4.80 -5.68
C TRP A 77 -3.32 5.76 -6.55
N GLY A 78 -2.98 7.05 -6.53
CA GLY A 78 -3.64 8.06 -7.34
C GLY A 78 -3.07 9.46 -7.19
N LYS A 79 -3.92 10.45 -7.50
CA LYS A 79 -3.66 11.87 -7.23
C LYS A 79 -4.17 12.22 -5.83
N ARG A 80 -3.77 13.38 -5.32
CA ARG A 80 -4.35 13.94 -4.09
C ARG A 80 -5.73 14.54 -4.38
N ASP A 81 -6.72 13.68 -4.56
CA ASP A 81 -8.08 14.10 -4.87
C ASP A 81 -9.14 13.23 -4.21
N LEU A 82 -10.36 13.77 -4.17
CA LEU A 82 -11.53 13.07 -3.63
C LEU A 82 -11.85 11.79 -4.42
N LYS A 83 -11.51 11.73 -5.72
CA LYS A 83 -11.72 10.54 -6.55
C LYS A 83 -10.87 9.37 -6.04
N THR A 84 -9.63 9.62 -5.65
CA THR A 84 -8.74 8.61 -5.09
C THR A 84 -9.23 8.16 -3.70
N ALA A 85 -9.73 9.08 -2.86
CA ALA A 85 -10.35 8.71 -1.59
C ALA A 85 -11.63 7.85 -1.76
N LYS A 86 -12.49 8.19 -2.74
CA LYS A 86 -13.68 7.36 -3.07
C LYS A 86 -13.29 5.96 -3.51
N ARG A 87 -12.25 5.82 -4.33
CA ARG A 87 -11.70 4.51 -4.73
C ARG A 87 -11.21 3.67 -3.55
N LEU A 88 -10.63 4.30 -2.51
CA LEU A 88 -10.27 3.59 -1.29
C LEU A 88 -11.50 3.02 -0.59
N ARG A 89 -12.56 3.81 -0.47
CA ARG A 89 -13.83 3.38 0.13
C ARG A 89 -14.47 2.24 -0.67
N GLU A 90 -14.53 2.35 -2.00
CA GLU A 90 -15.01 1.29 -2.88
C GLU A 90 -14.20 0.00 -2.70
N LYS A 91 -12.87 0.12 -2.54
CA LYS A 91 -12.00 -1.03 -2.30
C LYS A 91 -12.28 -1.70 -0.97
N LEU A 92 -12.54 -0.95 0.10
CA LEU A 92 -12.94 -1.51 1.40
C LEU A 92 -14.27 -2.29 1.30
N ILE A 93 -15.27 -1.73 0.60
CA ILE A 93 -16.55 -2.40 0.37
C ILE A 93 -16.35 -3.68 -0.43
N LYS A 94 -15.52 -3.66 -1.48
CA LYS A 94 -15.22 -4.84 -2.31
C LYS A 94 -14.53 -5.95 -1.53
N LEU A 95 -13.78 -5.60 -0.48
CA LEU A 95 -13.13 -6.55 0.42
C LEU A 95 -14.06 -7.06 1.53
N ASP A 96 -15.34 -6.68 1.51
CA ASP A 96 -16.33 -7.03 2.54
C ASP A 96 -15.93 -6.58 3.95
N VAL A 97 -15.28 -5.41 4.04
CA VAL A 97 -14.84 -4.82 5.31
C VAL A 97 -15.86 -3.82 5.82
N SER A 98 -16.34 -4.05 7.03
CA SER A 98 -17.17 -3.12 7.80
C SER A 98 -16.34 -2.40 8.86
N PHE A 99 -16.75 -1.18 9.24
CA PHE A 99 -16.05 -0.41 10.27
C PHE A 99 -16.96 0.54 11.04
N GLY A 100 -16.61 0.82 12.29
CA GLY A 100 -17.37 1.72 13.17
C GLY A 100 -17.17 3.19 12.82
N CYS A 101 -15.92 3.67 12.88
CA CYS A 101 -15.57 5.04 12.52
C CYS A 101 -14.31 5.13 11.66
N ILE A 102 -14.23 6.20 10.86
CA ILE A 102 -13.01 6.59 10.15
C ILE A 102 -12.47 7.87 10.79
N CYS A 103 -11.22 7.83 11.22
CA CYS A 103 -10.47 8.98 11.70
C CYS A 103 -9.42 9.38 10.64
N ARG A 104 -8.97 10.64 10.69
CA ARG A 104 -7.71 11.01 10.04
C ARG A 104 -6.57 10.80 11.05
N GLY A 105 -5.46 10.27 10.56
CA GLY A 105 -4.20 10.22 11.30
C GLY A 105 -3.65 11.59 11.62
#